data_AF-A0A820L2C4-F1
#
_entry.id   AF-A0A820L2C4-F1
#
_cell.length_a   1.000
_cell.length_b   1.000
_cell.length_c   1.000
_cell.angle_alpha   90.00
_cell.angle_beta   90.00
_cell.angle_gamma   90.00
#
_symmetry.space_group_name_H-M   'P 1'
#
loop_
_entity.id
_entity.type
_entity.pdbx_description
1 polymer ?
#
loop_
_entity_poly.entity_id
_entity_poly.type
_entity_poly.pdbx_seq_one_letter_code
_entity_poly.pdbx_strand_id
1 'polypeptide(L)' 'MRKVGDFARTGIAFTTVQHTFSRVKYPMQLARFREYVQNDGNRLQKLSHLELFVLEKFKRARDTNLPVNDADIR' A
#
# COMPACT_ATOMS: atom_id res chain seq x y z
N MET A 1 16.75 -7.09 5.47
CA MET A 1 15.72 -8.15 5.57
C MET A 1 14.91 -8.13 4.27
N ARG A 2 14.87 -9.24 3.51
CA ARG A 2 14.17 -9.29 2.21
C ARG A 2 12.64 -9.32 2.43
N LYS A 3 11.83 -8.59 1.65
CA LYS A 3 10.37 -8.54 1.82
C LYS A 3 9.69 -9.42 0.78
N VAL A 4 8.57 -10.07 1.15
CA VAL A 4 7.75 -10.84 0.19
C VAL A 4 7.27 -9.97 -0.98
N GLY A 5 7.02 -8.67 -0.71
CA GLY A 5 6.75 -7.63 -1.72
C GLY A 5 7.74 -7.58 -2.87
N ASP A 6 9.04 -7.73 -2.58
CA ASP A 6 10.09 -7.65 -3.59
C ASP A 6 10.02 -8.82 -4.56
N PHE A 7 9.53 -9.97 -4.08
CA PHE A 7 9.39 -11.24 -4.81
C PHE A 7 7.98 -11.45 -5.40
N ALA A 8 7.04 -10.56 -5.08
CA ALA A 8 5.67 -10.62 -5.60
C ALA A 8 5.57 -10.19 -7.08
N ARG A 9 6.68 -9.89 -7.77
CA ARG A 9 6.67 -9.54 -9.20
C ARG A 9 6.33 -10.75 -10.08
N THR A 10 5.77 -10.49 -11.26
CA THR A 10 5.56 -11.49 -12.31
C THR A 10 6.91 -12.07 -12.76
N GLY A 11 7.01 -13.41 -12.86
CA GLY A 11 8.21 -14.09 -13.36
C GLY A 11 9.05 -14.87 -12.32
N ILE A 12 8.76 -14.74 -11.02
CA ILE A 12 9.44 -15.56 -9.99
C ILE A 12 8.64 -16.82 -9.70
N ALA A 13 9.32 -17.98 -9.74
CA ALA A 13 8.73 -19.28 -9.42
C ALA A 13 8.34 -19.37 -7.93
N PHE A 14 7.20 -20.01 -7.65
CA PHE A 14 6.69 -20.14 -6.28
C PHE A 14 7.67 -20.87 -5.34
N THR A 15 8.37 -21.89 -5.84
CA THR A 15 9.39 -22.65 -5.09
C THR A 15 10.51 -21.75 -4.56
N THR A 16 10.96 -20.78 -5.36
CA THR A 16 11.96 -19.77 -4.95
C THR A 16 11.44 -18.88 -3.82
N VAL A 17 10.17 -18.49 -3.89
CA VAL A 17 9.52 -17.69 -2.84
C VAL A 17 9.36 -18.51 -1.57
N GLN A 18 8.92 -19.76 -1.66
CA GLN A 18 8.75 -20.66 -0.51
C GLN A 18 10.09 -20.94 0.20
N HIS A 19 11.18 -21.11 -0.55
CA HIS A 19 12.52 -21.29 0.01
C HIS A 19 12.98 -20.05 0.79
N THR A 20 12.65 -18.85 0.30
CA THR A 20 13.01 -17.59 0.96
C THR A 20 12.08 -17.25 2.12
N PHE A 21 10.81 -17.63 2.00
CA PHE A 21 9.73 -17.30 2.92
C PHE A 21 8.94 -18.57 3.29
N SER A 22 9.49 -19.35 4.21
CA SER A 22 8.91 -20.61 4.69
C SER A 22 7.48 -20.49 5.26
N ARG A 23 7.06 -19.28 5.62
CA ARG A 23 5.70 -18.96 6.08
C ARG A 23 4.66 -18.93 4.94
N VAL A 24 5.09 -18.78 3.69
CA VAL A 24 4.20 -18.83 2.52
C VAL A 24 4.04 -20.28 2.09
N LYS A 25 2.92 -20.89 2.47
CA LYS A 25 2.68 -22.32 2.26
C LYS A 25 2.01 -22.63 0.93
N TYR A 26 1.22 -21.68 0.41
CA TYR A 26 0.37 -21.92 -0.75
C TYR A 26 0.51 -20.82 -1.82
N PRO A 27 0.51 -21.17 -3.12
CA PRO A 27 0.56 -20.19 -4.20
C PRO A 27 -0.55 -19.14 -4.14
N MET A 28 -1.74 -19.53 -3.67
CA MET A 28 -2.90 -18.63 -3.52
C MET A 28 -2.63 -17.47 -2.55
N GLN A 29 -1.81 -17.68 -1.51
CA GLN A 29 -1.43 -16.60 -0.59
C GLN A 29 -0.61 -15.53 -1.31
N LEU A 30 0.25 -15.96 -2.25
CA LEU A 30 1.04 -15.05 -3.07
C LEU A 30 0.17 -14.31 -4.08
N ALA A 31 -0.80 -14.99 -4.69
CA ALA A 31 -1.75 -14.38 -5.62
C ALA A 31 -2.58 -13.28 -4.94
N ARG A 32 -3.18 -13.57 -3.77
CA ARG A 32 -3.91 -12.57 -2.98
C ARG A 32 -3.03 -11.38 -2.58
N PHE A 33 -1.78 -11.65 -2.20
CA PHE A 33 -0.84 -10.60 -1.84
C PHE A 33 -0.43 -9.74 -3.04
N ARG A 34 -0.23 -10.34 -4.22
CA ARG A 34 0.00 -9.61 -5.48
C ARG A 34 -1.17 -8.71 -5.82
N GLU A 35 -2.38 -9.26 -5.78
CA GLU A 35 -3.62 -8.54 -6.03
C GLU A 35 -3.80 -7.38 -5.05
N TYR A 36 -3.52 -7.59 -3.76
CA TYR A 36 -3.52 -6.53 -2.75
C TYR A 36 -2.51 -5.42 -3.07
N VAL A 37 -1.27 -5.76 -3.44
CA VAL A 37 -0.26 -4.75 -3.81
C VAL A 37 -0.65 -4.01 -5.09
N GLN A 38 -1.26 -4.69 -6.07
CA GLN A 38 -1.66 -4.10 -7.34
C GLN A 38 -2.89 -3.19 -7.21
N ASN A 39 -3.92 -3.62 -6.49
CA ASN A 39 -5.18 -2.88 -6.39
C ASN A 39 -5.15 -1.77 -5.33
N ASP A 40 -4.50 -2.03 -4.21
CA ASP A 40 -4.64 -1.21 -3.01
C ASP A 40 -3.35 -0.47 -2.62
N GLY A 41 -2.24 -0.80 -3.29
CA GLY A 41 -0.91 -0.33 -2.91
C GLY A 41 -0.45 -0.90 -1.57
N ASN A 42 0.86 -0.84 -1.33
CA ASN A 42 1.42 -1.21 -0.04
C ASN A 42 1.11 -0.13 1.03
N ARG A 43 1.32 -0.46 2.31
CA ARG A 43 1.07 0.46 3.44
C ARG A 43 1.71 1.84 3.24
N LEU A 44 2.91 1.90 2.66
CA LEU A 44 3.63 3.15 2.45
C LEU A 44 2.96 3.99 1.37
N GLN A 45 2.54 3.37 0.26
CA GLN A 45 1.76 4.03 -0.79
C GLN A 45 0.42 4.56 -0.24
N LYS A 46 -0.27 3.78 0.61
CA LYS A 46 -1.50 4.23 1.28
C LYS A 46 -1.26 5.45 2.19
N LEU A 47 -0.18 5.44 2.96
CA LEU A 47 0.19 6.57 3.82
C LEU A 47 0.54 7.82 2.99
N SER A 48 1.30 7.67 1.91
CA SER A 48 1.60 8.79 1.00
C SER A 48 0.34 9.33 0.32
N HIS A 49 -0.62 8.48 -0.04
CA HIS A 49 -1.91 8.94 -0.57
C HIS A 49 -2.68 9.74 0.48
N LEU A 50 -2.78 9.24 1.72
CA LEU A 50 -3.42 9.98 2.82
C LEU A 50 -2.77 11.34 3.06
N GLU A 51 -1.44 11.40 3.08
CA GLU A 51 -0.70 12.65 3.24
C GLU A 51 -1.04 13.65 2.13
N LEU A 52 -1.01 13.21 0.87
CA LEU A 52 -1.37 14.04 -0.28
C LEU A 52 -2.83 14.50 -0.23
N PHE A 53 -3.74 13.59 0.12
CA PHE A 53 -5.16 13.88 0.25
C PHE A 53 -5.43 14.95 1.32
N VAL A 54 -4.81 14.80 2.49
CA VAL A 54 -4.92 15.76 3.59
C VAL A 54 -4.34 17.11 3.15
N LEU A 55 -3.16 17.12 2.54
CA LEU A 55 -2.54 18.36 2.05
C LEU A 55 -3.42 19.09 1.02
N GLU A 56 -4.00 18.37 0.06
CA GLU A 56 -4.92 18.94 -0.93
C GLU A 56 -6.20 19.48 -0.30
N LYS A 57 -6.73 18.79 0.72
CA LYS A 57 -7.88 19.28 1.49
C LYS A 57 -7.55 20.59 2.20
N PHE A 58 -6.38 20.68 2.84
CA PHE A 58 -5.90 21.91 3.49
C PHE A 58 -5.72 23.06 2.48
N LYS A 59 -5.11 22.81 1.32
CA LYS A 59 -4.97 23.82 0.26
C LYS A 59 -6.33 24.36 -0.19
N ARG A 60 -7.28 23.47 -0.50
CA ARG A 60 -8.63 23.88 -0.91
C ARG A 60 -9.35 24.69 0.15
N ALA A 61 -9.23 24.31 1.42
CA ALA A 61 -9.86 25.05 2.51
C ALA A 61 -9.23 26.45 2.70
N ARG A 62 -7.90 26.57 2.57
CA ARG A 62 -7.22 27.87 2.55
C ARG A 62 -7.68 28.73 1.37
N ASP A 63 -7.74 28.16 0.17
CA ASP A 63 -8.15 28.88 -1.05
C ASP A 63 -9.61 29.36 -0.99
N THR A 64 -10.44 28.68 -0.19
CA THR A 64 -11.86 29.02 0.03
C THR A 64 -12.11 29.81 1.32
N ASN A 65 -11.06 30.22 2.04
CA ASN A 65 -11.14 30.89 3.35
C ASN A 65 -11.98 30.14 4.39
N LEU A 66 -12.04 28.81 4.30
CA LEU A 66 -12.72 27.97 5.28
C LEU A 66 -11.79 27.67 6.46
N PRO A 67 -12.26 27.75 7.71
CA PRO A 67 -11.49 27.30 8.86
C PRO A 67 -11.31 25.78 8.77
N VAL A 68 -10.06 25.30 8.80
CA VAL A 68 -9.75 23.87 8.86
C VAL A 68 -9.69 23.43 10.30
N ASN A 69 -10.53 22.48 10.70
CA ASN A 69 -10.48 21.86 12.02
C ASN A 69 -9.96 20.42 11.90
N ASP A 70 -9.26 19.93 12.91
CA ASP A 70 -8.76 18.55 12.95
C ASP A 70 -9.88 17.50 12.78
N ALA A 71 -11.12 17.85 13.16
CA ALA A 71 -12.31 17.02 13.00
C ALA A 71 -12.69 16.77 11.52
N ASP A 72 -12.21 17.59 10.59
CA ASP A 72 -12.49 17.45 9.17
C ASP A 72 -11.70 16.28 8.54
N ILE A 73 -10.71 15.68 9.22
CA ILE A 73 -9.89 14.57 8.70
C ILE A 73 -10.56 13.21 8.95
N ARG A 74 -11.89 13.11 8.76
CA ARG A 74 -12.65 11.86 8.86
C ARG A 74 -13.12 11.35 7.51
#